data_AF-A0A7J7VU23-F1
#
_entry.id   AF-A0A7J7VU23-F1
#
_cell.length_a   1.000
_cell.length_b   1.000
_cell.length_c   1.000
_cell.angle_alpha   90.00
_cell.angle_beta   90.00
_cell.angle_gamma   90.00
#
_symmetry.space_group_name_H-M   'P 1'
#
loop_
_entity.id
_entity.type
_entity.pdbx_description
1 polymer ?
#
loop_
_entity_poly.entity_id
_entity_poly.type
_entity_poly.pdbx_seq_one_letter_code
_entity_poly.pdbx_strand_id
1 'polypeptide(L)'
;MPLWSSSQRSWKLGQKDTVGASPQLPRQDYEALQERCLRNGCLFEDDTFPATLSSIGSGHLLQKLPGHLQWRRPTELHVNPHFYSAKAKRLDLCQGLLGDCWFLAALQALSLHQDILSQVVPLNQSFTENYAGIFQFWALWLL
;
A
#
# COMPACT_ATOMS: atom_id res chain seq x y z
N MET A 1 44.07 -43.65 7.22
CA MET A 1 43.36 -44.76 6.54
C MET A 1 42.19 -45.14 7.44
N PRO A 2 40.92 -45.15 7.01
CA PRO A 2 40.29 -45.01 5.67
C PRO A 2 39.79 -43.57 5.43
N LEU A 3 39.52 -42.98 4.24
CA LEU A 3 39.04 -43.34 2.90
C LEU A 3 37.51 -43.50 2.76
N TRP A 4 36.94 -42.75 1.79
CA TRP A 4 35.59 -42.81 1.17
C TRP A 4 34.48 -41.94 1.81
N SER A 5 33.69 -41.09 1.11
CA SER A 5 33.75 -40.45 -0.22
C SER A 5 32.80 -39.26 -0.28
N SER A 6 33.14 -38.27 -1.09
CA SER A 6 32.25 -37.21 -1.57
C SER A 6 31.08 -37.78 -2.39
N SER A 7 29.86 -37.57 -1.90
CA SER A 7 28.64 -37.85 -2.68
C SER A 7 28.37 -36.65 -3.61
N GLN A 8 28.72 -36.80 -4.89
CA GLN A 8 28.21 -35.94 -5.95
C GLN A 8 26.74 -36.27 -6.18
N ARG A 9 25.84 -35.36 -5.79
CA ARG A 9 24.46 -35.38 -6.29
C ARG A 9 24.36 -34.42 -7.48
N SER A 10 24.24 -35.05 -8.64
CA SER A 10 23.90 -34.48 -9.93
C SER A 10 22.60 -33.67 -9.84
N TRP A 11 22.67 -32.39 -10.18
CA TRP A 11 21.50 -31.56 -10.40
C TRP A 11 20.85 -32.01 -11.71
N LYS A 12 19.69 -32.66 -11.62
CA LYS A 12 18.84 -32.91 -12.77
C LYS A 12 18.11 -31.61 -13.12
N LEU A 13 18.21 -31.19 -14.37
CA LEU A 13 17.48 -30.07 -14.96
C LEU A 13 15.98 -30.41 -14.94
N GLY A 14 15.29 -29.90 -13.92
CA GLY A 14 13.83 -29.98 -13.80
C GLY A 14 13.17 -29.10 -14.85
N GLN A 15 12.08 -29.62 -15.40
CA GLN A 15 11.32 -29.06 -16.51
C GLN A 15 10.89 -27.61 -16.26
N LYS A 16 10.85 -26.86 -17.36
CA LYS A 16 10.45 -25.47 -17.44
C LYS A 16 8.94 -25.39 -17.20
N ASP A 17 8.53 -25.34 -15.94
CA ASP A 17 7.16 -25.04 -15.59
C ASP A 17 6.85 -23.60 -16.01
N THR A 18 5.82 -23.48 -16.85
CA THR A 18 5.26 -22.27 -17.40
C THR A 18 5.13 -21.21 -16.31
N VAL A 19 5.92 -20.13 -16.44
CA VAL A 19 5.76 -18.91 -15.65
C VAL A 19 4.32 -18.45 -15.83
N GLY A 20 3.50 -18.72 -14.83
CA GLY A 20 2.16 -18.14 -14.72
C GLY A 20 2.33 -16.64 -14.76
N ALA A 21 1.70 -16.00 -15.73
CA ALA A 21 1.63 -14.55 -15.80
C ALA A 21 1.16 -14.03 -14.44
N SER A 22 1.97 -13.18 -13.79
CA SER A 22 1.50 -12.38 -12.67
C SER A 22 0.21 -11.69 -13.12
N PRO A 23 -0.89 -11.72 -12.34
CA PRO A 23 -2.05 -10.92 -12.63
C PRO A 23 -1.57 -9.46 -12.64
N GLN A 24 -1.40 -8.88 -13.82
CA GLN A 24 -1.18 -7.45 -13.95
C GLN A 24 -2.42 -6.82 -13.35
N LEU A 25 -2.26 -6.13 -12.21
CA LEU A 25 -3.37 -5.39 -11.61
C LEU A 25 -3.94 -4.46 -12.69
N PRO A 26 -5.27 -4.37 -12.84
CA PRO A 26 -5.88 -3.50 -13.82
C PRO A 26 -5.32 -2.09 -13.64
N ARG A 27 -4.83 -1.49 -14.73
CA ARG A 27 -4.36 -0.10 -14.68
C ARG A 27 -5.57 0.79 -14.41
N GLN A 28 -5.70 1.21 -13.15
CA GLN A 28 -6.70 2.17 -12.72
C GLN A 28 -6.25 3.59 -13.08
N ASP A 29 -7.14 4.36 -13.70
CA ASP A 29 -6.91 5.76 -14.04
C ASP A 29 -7.55 6.65 -12.97
N TYR A 30 -6.71 7.31 -12.18
CA TYR A 30 -7.15 8.14 -11.05
C TYR A 30 -8.12 9.25 -11.49
N GLU A 31 -7.81 9.98 -12.55
CA GLU A 31 -8.62 11.13 -12.99
C GLU A 31 -9.99 10.66 -13.47
N ALA A 32 -10.03 9.59 -14.29
CA ALA A 32 -11.27 9.03 -14.79
C ALA A 32 -12.16 8.46 -13.65
N LEU A 33 -11.54 7.82 -12.65
CA LEU A 33 -12.24 7.29 -11.48
C LEU A 33 -12.80 8.41 -10.59
N GLN A 34 -11.99 9.44 -10.31
CA GLN A 34 -12.40 10.61 -9.53
C GLN A 34 -13.57 11.32 -10.21
N GLU A 35 -13.44 11.63 -11.50
CA GLU A 35 -14.49 12.33 -12.25
C GLU A 35 -15.80 11.54 -12.29
N ARG A 36 -15.72 10.21 -12.48
CA ARG A 36 -16.90 9.34 -12.42
C ARG A 36 -17.60 9.40 -11.07
N CYS A 37 -16.84 9.34 -9.97
CA CYS A 37 -17.41 9.38 -8.62
C CYS A 37 -18.04 10.75 -8.32
N LEU A 38 -17.38 11.85 -8.72
CA LEU A 38 -17.92 13.20 -8.60
C LEU A 38 -19.22 13.37 -9.40
N ARG A 39 -19.26 12.91 -10.65
CA ARG A 39 -20.48 12.96 -11.48
C ARG A 39 -21.64 12.17 -10.89
N ASN A 40 -21.34 11.01 -10.28
CA ASN A 40 -22.35 10.13 -9.71
C ASN A 40 -22.74 10.50 -8.27
N GLY A 41 -22.04 11.45 -7.64
CA GLY A 41 -22.27 11.83 -6.24
C GLY A 41 -21.96 10.70 -5.25
N CYS A 42 -21.05 9.79 -5.60
CA CYS A 42 -20.65 8.68 -4.74
C CYS A 42 -19.17 8.77 -4.34
N LEU A 43 -18.81 8.03 -3.28
CA LEU A 43 -17.41 7.85 -2.89
C LEU A 43 -16.84 6.59 -3.55
N PHE A 44 -15.58 6.67 -3.95
CA PHE A 44 -14.88 5.55 -4.56
C PHE A 44 -14.76 4.37 -3.59
N GLU A 45 -14.95 3.17 -4.13
CA GLU A 45 -14.69 1.88 -3.51
C GLU A 45 -13.80 1.09 -4.48
N ASP A 46 -12.70 0.54 -3.97
CA ASP A 46 -11.71 -0.16 -4.78
C ASP A 46 -12.03 -1.65 -4.84
N ASP A 47 -12.57 -2.11 -5.96
CA ASP A 47 -12.88 -3.53 -6.19
C ASP A 47 -11.62 -4.41 -6.19
N THR A 48 -10.44 -3.83 -6.47
CA THR A 48 -9.16 -4.55 -6.48
C THR A 48 -8.54 -4.68 -5.09
N PHE A 49 -8.97 -3.84 -4.16
CA PHE A 49 -8.53 -3.83 -2.76
C PHE A 49 -9.72 -3.57 -1.82
N PRO A 50 -10.65 -4.52 -1.70
CA PRO A 50 -11.92 -4.30 -1.01
C PRO A 50 -11.74 -4.13 0.49
N ALA A 51 -12.66 -3.44 1.15
CA ALA A 51 -12.67 -3.20 2.60
C ALA A 51 -13.06 -4.46 3.42
N THR A 52 -12.29 -5.55 3.27
CA THR A 52 -12.53 -6.84 3.91
C THR A 52 -11.23 -7.39 4.51
N LEU A 53 -11.31 -8.48 5.29
CA LEU A 53 -10.13 -9.07 5.93
C LEU A 53 -9.08 -9.56 4.93
N SER A 54 -9.48 -9.95 3.70
CA SER A 54 -8.54 -10.44 2.68
C SER A 54 -7.53 -9.37 2.25
N SER A 55 -7.91 -8.09 2.28
CA SER A 55 -7.02 -6.96 1.95
C SER A 55 -6.01 -6.65 3.06
N ILE A 56 -6.28 -7.09 4.29
CA ILE A 56 -5.36 -6.91 5.41
C ILE A 56 -4.26 -7.98 5.37
N GLY A 57 -4.64 -9.22 5.02
CA GLY A 57 -3.70 -10.31 4.85
C GLY A 57 -4.30 -11.65 5.28
N SER A 58 -3.43 -12.59 5.62
CA SER A 58 -3.82 -13.95 5.99
C SER A 58 -3.01 -14.47 7.19
N GLY A 59 -3.48 -15.60 7.76
CA GLY A 59 -2.76 -16.33 8.81
C GLY A 59 -2.52 -15.51 10.07
N HIS A 60 -1.25 -15.47 10.51
CA HIS A 60 -0.83 -14.87 11.77
C HIS A 60 -1.14 -13.36 11.88
N LEU A 61 -1.26 -12.66 10.75
CA LEU A 61 -1.58 -11.23 10.74
C LEU A 61 -3.00 -10.99 11.26
N LEU A 62 -3.98 -11.78 10.79
CA LEU A 62 -5.38 -11.66 11.21
C LEU A 62 -5.59 -12.03 12.68
N GLN A 63 -4.75 -12.91 13.24
CA GLN A 63 -4.81 -13.32 14.65
C GLN A 63 -4.48 -12.18 15.63
N LYS A 64 -3.77 -11.15 15.17
CA LYS A 64 -3.42 -9.98 16.00
C LYS A 64 -4.50 -8.90 16.00
N LEU A 65 -5.51 -9.00 15.14
CA LEU A 65 -6.51 -7.96 14.96
C LEU A 65 -7.60 -8.05 16.04
N PRO A 66 -8.16 -6.91 16.48
CA PRO A 66 -9.31 -6.90 17.38
C PRO A 66 -10.53 -7.51 16.69
N GLY A 67 -11.38 -8.20 17.48
CA GLY A 67 -12.54 -8.91 16.94
C GLY A 67 -13.63 -8.05 16.31
N HIS A 68 -13.63 -6.73 16.54
CA HIS A 68 -14.60 -5.77 16.01
C HIS A 68 -13.97 -4.75 15.05
N LEU A 69 -13.07 -5.21 14.19
CA LEU A 69 -12.43 -4.36 13.19
C LEU A 69 -13.46 -3.78 12.21
N GLN A 70 -13.39 -2.47 11.99
CA GLN A 70 -14.23 -1.76 11.02
C GLN A 70 -13.35 -0.87 10.14
N TRP A 71 -13.64 -0.88 8.84
CA TRP A 71 -13.07 0.06 7.89
C TRP A 71 -13.84 1.38 7.99
N ARG A 72 -13.13 2.48 8.19
CA ARG A 72 -13.71 3.81 8.27
C ARG A 72 -12.90 4.81 7.46
N ARG A 73 -13.58 5.77 6.84
CA ARG A 73 -12.93 6.87 6.09
C ARG A 73 -12.48 7.96 7.06
N PRO A 74 -11.43 8.74 6.74
CA PRO A 74 -10.96 9.82 7.63
C PRO A 74 -12.04 10.84 8.00
N THR A 75 -12.97 11.14 7.08
CA THR A 75 -14.12 12.03 7.28
C THR A 75 -15.14 11.50 8.31
N GLU A 76 -15.12 10.19 8.60
CA GLU A 76 -15.98 9.57 9.61
C GLU A 76 -15.33 9.57 11.01
N LEU A 77 -14.00 9.72 11.05
CA LEU A 77 -13.20 9.70 12.27
C LEU A 77 -12.95 11.11 12.83
N HIS A 78 -12.87 12.11 11.95
CA HIS A 78 -12.56 13.49 12.34
C HIS A 78 -13.35 14.48 11.48
N VAL A 79 -13.81 15.59 12.10
CA VAL A 79 -14.61 16.64 11.43
C VAL A 79 -13.85 17.40 10.36
N ASN A 80 -12.52 17.53 10.52
CA ASN A 80 -11.65 18.26 9.61
C ASN A 80 -10.39 17.44 9.32
N PRO A 81 -10.49 16.37 8.52
CA PRO A 81 -9.33 15.56 8.17
C PRO A 81 -8.43 16.32 7.20
N HIS A 82 -7.11 16.24 7.40
CA HIS A 82 -6.10 16.80 6.50
C HIS A 82 -5.31 15.66 5.88
N PHE A 83 -5.10 15.69 4.57
CA PHE A 83 -4.38 14.63 3.86
C PHE A 83 -2.88 14.72 4.12
N TYR A 84 -2.29 15.78 3.60
CA TYR A 84 -0.90 16.12 3.82
C TYR A 84 -0.76 17.63 3.66
N SER A 85 -0.05 18.27 4.57
CA SER A 85 0.30 19.68 4.45
C SER A 85 1.77 19.76 4.08
N ALA A 86 2.10 20.33 2.93
CA ALA A 86 3.49 20.61 2.54
C ALA A 86 4.24 21.53 3.53
N LYS A 87 3.50 22.19 4.44
CA LYS A 87 4.07 22.99 5.54
C LYS A 87 4.50 22.14 6.74
N ALA A 88 4.08 20.88 6.81
CA ALA A 88 4.50 19.94 7.83
C ALA A 88 5.94 19.49 7.53
N LYS A 89 6.91 20.00 8.30
CA LYS A 89 8.33 19.62 8.17
C LYS A 89 8.57 18.14 8.48
N ARG A 90 7.62 17.47 9.12
CA ARG A 90 7.70 16.09 9.57
C ARG A 90 6.30 15.46 9.57
N LEU A 91 6.23 14.19 9.17
CA LEU A 91 5.04 13.38 9.38
C LEU A 91 5.07 12.80 10.81
N ASP A 92 3.97 12.97 11.55
CA ASP A 92 3.77 12.37 12.87
C ASP A 92 3.29 10.93 12.70
N LEU A 93 4.22 10.02 12.45
CA LEU A 93 3.94 8.60 12.23
C LEU A 93 4.02 7.83 13.55
N CYS A 94 2.95 7.09 13.87
CA CYS A 94 2.90 6.20 15.03
C CYS A 94 2.66 4.76 14.57
N GLN A 95 3.40 3.81 15.17
CA GLN A 95 3.28 2.40 14.81
C GLN A 95 1.97 1.80 15.31
N GLY A 96 1.29 1.07 14.42
CA GLY A 96 0.10 0.29 14.74
C GLY A 96 0.43 -1.15 15.16
N LEU A 97 -0.56 -2.04 15.02
CA LEU A 97 -0.46 -3.44 15.47
C LEU A 97 0.32 -4.37 14.50
N LEU A 98 0.59 -3.90 13.27
CA LEU A 98 1.04 -4.76 12.16
C LEU A 98 2.56 -5.03 12.12
N GLY A 99 3.35 -4.44 13.01
CA GLY A 99 4.79 -4.74 13.10
C GLY A 99 5.61 -4.23 11.91
N ASP A 100 5.13 -3.19 11.23
CA ASP A 100 5.65 -2.57 10.02
C ASP A 100 6.61 -1.40 10.29
N CYS A 101 7.35 -1.45 11.41
CA CYS A 101 8.26 -0.37 11.81
C CYS A 101 9.31 -0.05 10.74
N TRP A 102 9.74 -1.04 9.95
CA TRP A 102 10.66 -0.87 8.84
C TRP A 102 10.09 0.05 7.75
N PHE A 103 8.79 -0.05 7.47
CA PHE A 103 8.10 0.81 6.52
C PHE A 103 7.92 2.22 7.07
N LEU A 104 7.50 2.34 8.33
CA LEU A 104 7.33 3.66 8.98
C LEU A 104 8.65 4.42 9.12
N ALA A 105 9.76 3.72 9.39
CA ALA A 105 11.09 4.32 9.43
C ALA A 105 11.49 4.86 8.03
N ALA A 106 11.23 4.10 6.97
CA ALA A 106 11.47 4.54 5.60
C ALA A 106 10.60 5.74 5.22
N LEU A 107 9.30 5.72 5.55
CA LEU A 107 8.38 6.83 5.30
C LEU A 107 8.75 8.08 6.09
N GLN A 108 9.19 7.94 7.34
CA GLN A 108 9.70 9.05 8.14
C GLN A 108 10.96 9.64 7.51
N ALA A 109 11.91 8.82 7.05
CA ALA A 109 13.11 9.29 6.36
C ALA A 109 12.75 10.04 5.07
N LEU A 110 11.79 9.50 4.29
CA LEU A 110 11.26 10.16 3.10
C LEU A 110 10.66 11.53 3.41
N SER A 111 9.96 11.68 4.56
CA SER A 111 9.36 12.96 4.94
C SER A 111 10.35 14.11 5.17
N LEU A 112 11.63 13.78 5.39
CA LEU A 112 12.71 14.77 5.53
C LEU A 112 13.15 15.35 4.18
N HIS A 113 12.82 14.69 3.07
CA HIS A 113 13.18 15.06 1.70
C HIS A 113 11.92 15.38 0.88
N GLN A 114 11.46 16.64 0.99
CA GLN A 114 10.21 17.11 0.39
C GLN A 114 10.18 16.99 -1.14
N ASP A 115 11.32 17.15 -1.79
CA ASP A 115 11.54 16.96 -3.21
C ASP A 115 11.26 15.51 -3.65
N ILE A 116 11.69 14.53 -2.86
CA ILE A 116 11.43 13.11 -3.14
C ILE A 116 10.00 12.75 -2.72
N LEU A 117 9.53 13.24 -1.57
CA LEU A 117 8.18 12.97 -1.08
C LEU A 117 7.12 13.44 -2.09
N SER A 118 7.31 14.61 -2.71
CA SER A 118 6.37 15.15 -3.70
C SER A 118 6.27 14.30 -4.99
N GLN A 119 7.28 13.47 -5.27
CA GLN A 119 7.25 12.50 -6.38
C GLN A 119 6.47 11.22 -6.01
N VAL A 120 6.31 10.91 -4.72
CA VAL A 120 5.56 9.76 -4.22
C VAL A 120 4.12 10.13 -3.90
N VAL A 121 3.92 11.34 -3.36
CA VAL A 121 2.63 11.86 -2.90
C VAL A 121 2.31 13.15 -3.67
N PRO A 122 1.50 13.08 -4.74
CA PRO A 122 1.05 14.26 -5.47
C PRO A 122 0.37 15.28 -4.54
N LEU A 123 0.75 16.56 -4.68
CA LEU A 123 0.38 17.64 -3.75
C LEU A 123 -1.08 18.13 -3.84
N ASN A 124 -1.82 17.76 -4.90
CA ASN A 124 -3.16 18.29 -5.18
C ASN A 124 -4.28 17.35 -4.73
N GLN A 125 -4.11 16.74 -3.55
CA GLN A 125 -5.07 15.79 -2.98
C GLN A 125 -5.62 16.33 -1.66
N SER A 126 -6.94 16.37 -1.54
CA SER A 126 -7.62 16.99 -0.41
C SER A 126 -8.88 16.22 0.00
N PHE A 127 -9.31 16.41 1.25
CA PHE A 127 -10.61 15.97 1.74
C PHE A 127 -11.73 16.99 1.50
N THR A 128 -11.41 18.19 1.00
CA THR A 128 -12.38 19.27 0.77
C THR A 128 -12.64 19.50 -0.72
N GLU A 129 -11.60 19.78 -1.49
CA GLU A 129 -11.68 20.10 -2.91
C GLU A 129 -11.67 18.83 -3.76
N ASN A 130 -12.68 18.67 -4.63
CA ASN A 130 -12.83 17.52 -5.53
C ASN A 130 -12.73 16.15 -4.82
N TYR A 131 -13.13 16.09 -3.55
CA TYR A 131 -13.05 14.86 -2.78
C TYR A 131 -14.09 13.85 -3.25
N ALA A 132 -13.60 12.70 -3.70
CA ALA A 132 -14.43 11.58 -4.16
C ALA A 132 -14.06 10.26 -3.46
N GLY A 133 -13.39 10.32 -2.30
CA GLY A 133 -13.00 9.13 -1.54
C GLY A 133 -11.85 8.31 -2.15
N ILE A 134 -11.08 8.88 -3.09
CA ILE A 134 -9.94 8.26 -3.76
C ILE A 134 -8.68 9.13 -3.59
N PHE A 135 -7.53 8.48 -3.50
CA PHE A 135 -6.19 9.08 -3.45
C PHE A 135 -5.24 8.31 -4.38
N GLN A 136 -4.21 8.97 -4.88
CA GLN A 136 -3.17 8.41 -5.73
C GLN A 136 -1.80 8.56 -5.06
N PHE A 137 -1.00 7.51 -5.16
CA PHE A 137 0.40 7.48 -4.77
C PHE A 137 1.22 6.93 -5.92
N TRP A 138 2.45 7.39 -6.06
CA TRP A 138 3.38 6.93 -7.09
C TRP A 138 4.40 6.01 -6.44
N ALA A 139 4.49 4.77 -6.91
CA ALA A 139 5.53 3.86 -6.45
C ALA A 139 6.85 4.24 -7.13
N LEU A 140 7.79 4.78 -6.36
CA LEU A 140 9.19 4.86 -6.81
C LEU A 140 9.76 3.45 -6.83
N TRP A 141 10.14 2.97 -8.02
CA TRP A 141 11.08 1.87 -8.12
C TRP A 141 12.45 2.43 -7.72
N LEU A 142 12.86 2.21 -6.46
CA LEU A 142 14.26 2.32 -6.11
C LEU A 142 14.99 1.20 -6.89
N LEU A 143 15.78 1.60 -7.88
CA LEU A 143 16.74 0.73 -8.57
C LEU A 143 17.83 0.26 -7.60
#